data_AF-A0A7C8M777-F1
#
_entry.id   AF-A0A7C8M777-F1
#
_cell.length_a   1.000
_cell.length_b   1.000
_cell.length_c   1.000
_cell.angle_alpha   90.00
_cell.angle_beta   90.00
_cell.angle_gamma   90.00
#
_symmetry.space_group_name_H-M   'P 1'
#
loop_
_entity.id
_entity.type
_entity.pdbx_description
1 polymer ?
#
loop_
_entity_poly.entity_id
_entity_poly.type
_entity_poly.pdbx_seq_one_letter_code
_entity_poly.pdbx_strand_id
1 'polypeptide(L)'
;MSTSPYAVEKVKADAFDFTQAQRWMSLCDRTHANCRVRAGSRKIVRLTVFDCHNQTLVAHDANQPYLALSYVWGPQPETKATSGDYPRVIEDAIRATQKLGYRFLWIDRYCINQTNKEEQKAQLQQMDLIYENADLTIVAAAGQNDQYGLPGIGTRADTQAKRPPQPAATIGNLQLVSSLPDIELYLSESKWSTRGWTYQEALLSRRCLMFFTSQVYFVC
;
A
#
# COMPACT_ATOMS: atom_id res chain seq x y z
N MET A 1 -7.12 2.76 -31.54
CA MET A 1 -6.58 4.11 -31.25
C MET A 1 -5.60 3.96 -30.11
N SER A 2 -4.30 4.12 -30.41
CA SER A 2 -3.22 3.95 -29.45
C SER A 2 -3.20 5.14 -28.50
N THR A 3 -3.57 4.96 -27.24
CA THR A 3 -3.41 5.99 -26.22
C THR A 3 -1.91 6.19 -25.97
N SER A 4 -1.45 7.44 -26.08
CA SER A 4 -0.08 7.82 -25.73
C SER A 4 0.22 7.37 -24.29
N PRO A 5 1.41 6.82 -23.99
CA PRO A 5 1.80 6.43 -22.63
C PRO A 5 1.86 7.61 -21.64
N TYR A 6 1.68 8.85 -22.12
CA TYR A 6 1.71 10.09 -21.35
C TYR A 6 0.39 10.85 -21.38
N ALA A 7 -0.74 10.17 -21.54
CA ALA A 7 -2.05 10.81 -21.44
C ALA A 7 -2.36 11.13 -19.96
N VAL A 8 -2.61 12.40 -19.65
CA VAL A 8 -3.16 12.80 -18.35
C VAL A 8 -4.61 12.36 -18.30
N GLU A 9 -4.91 11.36 -17.47
CA GLU A 9 -6.27 10.89 -17.25
C GLU A 9 -6.86 11.50 -15.98
N LYS A 10 -8.15 11.87 -16.05
CA LYS A 10 -8.89 12.33 -14.87
C LYS A 10 -8.95 11.22 -13.82
N VAL A 11 -8.57 11.52 -12.59
CA VAL A 11 -8.65 10.60 -11.46
C VAL A 11 -10.11 10.25 -11.19
N LYS A 12 -10.40 8.94 -11.17
CA LYS A 12 -11.70 8.43 -10.74
C LYS A 12 -11.81 8.59 -9.22
N ALA A 13 -12.84 9.30 -8.78
CA ALA A 13 -13.03 9.62 -7.38
C ALA A 13 -13.45 8.41 -6.52
N ASP A 14 -14.21 7.49 -7.12
CA ASP A 14 -14.84 6.34 -6.47
C ASP A 14 -14.08 5.02 -6.66
N ALA A 15 -13.03 5.00 -7.48
CA ALA A 15 -12.31 3.78 -7.81
C ALA A 15 -10.81 4.02 -8.07
N PHE A 16 -10.00 3.10 -7.57
CA PHE A 16 -8.62 2.95 -7.99
C PHE A 16 -8.51 1.97 -9.16
N ASP A 17 -7.68 2.31 -10.14
CA ASP A 17 -7.47 1.49 -11.33
C ASP A 17 -6.29 0.53 -11.10
N PHE A 18 -6.61 -0.71 -10.73
CA PHE A 18 -5.61 -1.75 -10.50
C PHE A 18 -4.88 -2.16 -11.79
N THR A 19 -5.51 -2.02 -12.96
CA THR A 19 -4.83 -2.27 -14.23
C THR A 19 -3.73 -1.25 -14.47
N GLN A 20 -3.97 0.01 -14.09
CA GLN A 20 -2.93 1.04 -14.14
C GLN A 20 -1.77 0.73 -13.19
N ALA A 21 -2.05 0.27 -11.96
CA ALA A 21 -1.01 -0.17 -11.04
C ALA A 21 -0.16 -1.30 -11.60
N GLN A 22 -0.79 -2.31 -12.20
CA GLN A 22 -0.10 -3.43 -12.84
C GLN A 22 0.77 -2.98 -14.02
N ARG A 23 0.32 -1.98 -14.80
CA ARG A 23 1.13 -1.37 -15.87
C ARG A 23 2.36 -0.65 -15.31
N TRP A 24 2.22 0.10 -14.21
CA TRP A 24 3.35 0.75 -13.56
C TRP A 24 4.38 -0.26 -13.03
N MET A 25 3.93 -1.32 -12.35
CA MET A 25 4.82 -2.40 -11.91
C MET A 25 5.53 -3.05 -13.10
N SER A 26 4.80 -3.38 -14.16
CA SER A 26 5.38 -3.98 -15.37
C SER A 26 6.36 -3.05 -16.08
N LEU A 27 6.13 -1.73 -16.06
CA LEU A 27 7.06 -0.76 -16.62
C LEU A 27 8.34 -0.72 -15.78
N CYS A 28 8.21 -0.59 -14.46
CA CYS A 28 9.32 -0.64 -13.51
C CYS A 28 10.16 -1.93 -13.70
N ASP A 29 9.50 -3.09 -13.79
CA ASP A 29 10.16 -4.37 -14.08
C ASP A 29 10.91 -4.34 -15.42
N ARG A 30 10.51 -3.52 -16.40
CA ARG A 30 11.21 -3.42 -17.69
C ARG A 30 12.30 -2.35 -17.71
N THR A 31 12.20 -1.29 -16.93
CA THR A 31 13.09 -0.13 -17.06
C THR A 31 14.06 0.02 -15.90
N HIS A 32 13.73 -0.45 -14.69
CA HIS A 32 14.52 -0.19 -13.49
C HIS A 32 15.25 -1.47 -13.03
N ALA A 33 16.55 -1.56 -13.37
CA ALA A 33 17.38 -2.71 -13.00
C ALA A 33 17.43 -2.93 -11.48
N ASN A 34 17.51 -1.85 -10.70
CA ASN A 34 17.57 -1.92 -9.23
C ASN A 34 16.28 -2.50 -8.61
N CYS A 35 15.12 -2.27 -9.24
CA CYS A 35 13.85 -2.83 -8.76
C CYS A 35 13.68 -4.31 -9.12
N ARG A 36 14.32 -4.79 -10.19
CA ARG A 36 14.26 -6.20 -10.64
C ARG A 36 14.98 -7.16 -9.71
N VAL A 37 16.06 -6.70 -9.08
CA VAL A 37 16.83 -7.54 -8.17
C VAL A 37 15.95 -7.81 -6.95
N ARG A 38 15.32 -8.99 -6.90
CA ARG A 38 14.85 -9.54 -5.62
C ARG A 38 16.07 -9.60 -4.74
N ALA A 39 16.03 -9.02 -3.54
CA ALA A 39 17.14 -8.97 -2.60
C ALA A 39 17.56 -10.39 -2.17
N GLY A 40 18.26 -11.09 -3.06
CA GLY A 40 18.61 -12.49 -2.94
C GLY A 40 19.82 -12.73 -2.04
N SER A 41 20.34 -11.71 -1.38
CA SER A 41 21.53 -11.83 -0.53
C SER A 41 21.20 -12.07 0.94
N ARG A 42 20.04 -11.63 1.44
CA ARG A 42 19.68 -11.73 2.87
C ARG A 42 18.30 -12.37 3.04
N LYS A 43 18.30 -13.60 3.56
CA LYS A 43 17.06 -14.34 3.86
C LYS A 43 16.44 -13.83 5.15
N ILE A 44 15.16 -13.51 5.10
CA ILE A 44 14.36 -13.23 6.30
C ILE A 44 14.14 -14.56 7.04
N VAL A 45 14.40 -14.55 8.35
CA VAL A 45 14.24 -15.74 9.19
C VAL A 45 12.83 -15.74 9.80
N ARG A 46 12.07 -16.81 9.54
CA ARG A 46 10.73 -17.05 10.13
C ARG A 46 9.75 -15.89 9.90
N LEU A 47 9.54 -15.53 8.64
CA LEU A 47 8.52 -14.55 8.28
C LEU A 47 7.13 -15.20 8.37
N THR A 48 6.20 -14.52 9.02
CA THR A 48 4.76 -14.85 8.97
C THR A 48 4.09 -13.85 8.04
N VAL A 49 3.15 -14.30 7.21
CA VAL A 49 2.35 -13.45 6.32
C VAL A 49 0.87 -13.76 6.49
N PHE A 50 0.03 -12.80 6.15
CA PHE A 50 -1.42 -12.97 6.09
C PHE A 50 -1.81 -13.51 4.71
N ASP A 51 -2.45 -14.66 4.66
CA ASP A 51 -3.06 -15.21 3.46
C ASP A 51 -4.40 -14.50 3.22
N CYS A 52 -4.42 -13.56 2.27
CA CYS A 52 -5.62 -12.78 1.96
C CYS A 52 -6.79 -13.62 1.44
N HIS A 53 -6.56 -14.84 0.95
CA HIS A 53 -7.64 -15.69 0.42
C HIS A 53 -8.32 -16.46 1.54
N ASN A 54 -7.54 -17.06 2.44
CA ASN A 54 -8.06 -17.84 3.56
C ASN A 54 -8.29 -17.02 4.83
N GLN A 55 -7.80 -15.78 4.87
CA GLN A 55 -7.81 -14.88 6.02
C GLN A 55 -7.15 -15.47 7.26
N THR A 56 -5.97 -16.06 7.07
CA THR A 56 -5.20 -16.74 8.12
C THR A 56 -3.74 -16.33 8.08
N LEU A 57 -3.09 -16.33 9.25
CA LEU A 57 -1.64 -16.18 9.34
C LEU A 57 -0.96 -17.51 9.00
N VAL A 58 0.04 -17.45 8.12
CA VAL A 58 0.81 -18.62 7.68
C VAL A 58 2.31 -18.30 7.68
N ALA A 59 3.14 -19.32 7.87
CA ALA A 59 4.58 -19.18 7.63
C ALA A 59 4.83 -18.89 6.14
N HIS A 60 5.66 -17.90 5.87
CA HIS A 60 5.99 -17.50 4.50
C HIS A 60 6.97 -18.48 3.87
N ASP A 61 6.65 -18.91 2.64
CA ASP A 61 7.61 -19.58 1.76
C ASP A 61 8.40 -18.51 1.00
N ALA A 62 9.72 -18.51 1.16
CA ALA A 62 10.63 -17.54 0.55
C ALA A 62 10.54 -17.45 -0.99
N ASN A 63 9.97 -18.47 -1.66
CA ASN A 63 9.75 -18.45 -3.11
C ASN A 63 8.44 -17.76 -3.53
N GLN A 64 7.55 -17.49 -2.59
CA GLN A 64 6.25 -16.86 -2.85
C GLN A 64 6.35 -15.34 -2.71
N PRO A 65 5.86 -14.57 -3.69
CA PRO A 65 5.84 -13.12 -3.56
C PRO A 65 4.79 -12.68 -2.53
N TYR A 66 5.08 -11.58 -1.83
CA TYR A 66 4.15 -10.94 -0.90
C TYR A 66 4.22 -9.42 -1.07
N LEU A 67 3.16 -8.76 -0.62
CA LEU A 67 3.11 -7.31 -0.46
C LEU A 67 3.29 -6.94 1.01
N ALA A 68 3.74 -5.73 1.30
CA ALA A 68 3.76 -5.18 2.67
C ALA A 68 2.74 -4.03 2.81
N LEU A 69 2.23 -3.83 4.01
CA LEU A 69 1.38 -2.69 4.35
C LEU A 69 2.09 -1.76 5.33
N SER A 70 2.26 -0.50 4.96
CA SER A 70 2.70 0.57 5.85
C SER A 70 1.54 1.50 6.15
N TYR A 71 1.19 1.66 7.43
CA TYR A 71 0.04 2.45 7.86
C TYR A 71 0.19 2.99 9.29
N VAL A 72 -0.65 3.96 9.64
CA VAL A 72 -0.71 4.47 11.02
C VAL A 72 -1.61 3.57 11.85
N TRP A 73 -1.04 2.97 12.88
CA TRP A 73 -1.76 2.19 13.88
C TRP A 73 -2.80 3.04 14.60
N GLY A 74 -4.04 2.56 14.66
CA GLY A 74 -5.04 3.06 15.61
C GLY A 74 -4.79 2.55 17.03
N PRO A 75 -5.57 3.03 18.01
CA PRO A 75 -5.51 2.52 19.37
C PRO A 75 -5.70 0.99 19.39
N GLN A 76 -5.02 0.33 20.33
CA GLN A 76 -5.06 -1.12 20.43
C GLN A 76 -6.50 -1.56 20.72
N PRO A 77 -7.11 -2.44 19.90
CA PRO A 77 -8.43 -2.97 20.23
C PRO A 77 -8.33 -3.78 21.52
N GLU A 78 -9.30 -3.60 22.43
CA GLU A 78 -9.38 -4.31 23.71
C GLU A 78 -9.55 -5.83 23.53
N THR A 79 -10.03 -6.24 22.36
CA THR A 79 -10.18 -7.64 21.95
C THR A 79 -9.18 -7.97 20.84
N LYS A 80 -8.52 -9.13 20.94
CA LYS A 80 -7.77 -9.71 19.80
C LYS A 80 -8.76 -9.84 18.65
N ALA A 81 -8.54 -9.11 17.55
CA ALA A 81 -9.40 -9.11 16.38
C ALA A 81 -9.77 -10.57 16.01
N THR A 82 -11.04 -10.91 16.13
CA THR A 82 -11.57 -12.16 15.60
C THR A 82 -11.50 -12.10 14.08
N SER A 83 -11.29 -13.24 13.42
CA SER A 83 -11.31 -13.32 11.96
C SER A 83 -12.50 -12.56 11.38
N GLY A 84 -12.22 -11.52 10.60
CA GLY A 84 -13.25 -10.70 9.94
C GLY A 84 -13.61 -9.36 10.58
N ASP A 85 -13.01 -8.97 11.72
CA ASP A 85 -13.17 -7.62 12.31
C ASP A 85 -11.85 -6.85 12.26
N TYR A 86 -11.48 -6.39 11.06
CA TYR A 86 -10.25 -5.66 10.83
C TYR A 86 -10.52 -4.15 10.66
N PRO A 87 -9.59 -3.27 11.07
CA PRO A 87 -9.66 -1.87 10.70
C PRO A 87 -9.78 -1.70 9.19
N ARG A 88 -10.52 -0.69 8.73
CA ARG A 88 -10.80 -0.48 7.30
C ARG A 88 -9.56 -0.47 6.42
N VAL A 89 -8.45 0.10 6.90
CA VAL A 89 -7.18 0.12 6.14
C VAL A 89 -6.66 -1.28 5.83
N ILE A 90 -6.89 -2.24 6.73
CA ILE A 90 -6.49 -3.63 6.58
C ILE A 90 -7.41 -4.33 5.59
N GLU A 91 -8.72 -4.14 5.69
CA GLU A 91 -9.70 -4.71 4.74
C GLU A 91 -9.43 -4.23 3.31
N ASP A 92 -9.17 -2.93 3.16
CA ASP A 92 -8.83 -2.35 1.87
C ASP A 92 -7.48 -2.84 1.37
N ALA A 93 -6.47 -2.98 2.23
CA ALA A 93 -5.17 -3.54 1.84
C ALA A 93 -5.27 -5.01 1.40
N ILE A 94 -6.09 -5.82 2.08
CA ILE A 94 -6.40 -7.20 1.68
C ILE A 94 -7.04 -7.20 0.28
N ARG A 95 -8.05 -6.36 0.05
CA ARG A 95 -8.72 -6.24 -1.25
C ARG A 95 -7.74 -5.78 -2.34
N ALA A 96 -6.90 -4.80 -2.04
CA ALA A 96 -5.91 -4.28 -2.96
C ALA A 96 -4.88 -5.36 -3.34
N THR A 97 -4.41 -6.13 -2.36
CA THR A 97 -3.48 -7.25 -2.57
C THR A 97 -4.07 -8.29 -3.52
N GLN A 98 -5.30 -8.73 -3.28
CA GLN A 98 -6.01 -9.67 -4.15
C GLN A 98 -6.19 -9.12 -5.57
N LYS A 99 -6.61 -7.84 -5.69
CA LYS A 99 -6.84 -7.19 -7.00
C LYS A 99 -5.57 -6.95 -7.81
N LEU A 100 -4.43 -6.80 -7.15
CA LEU A 100 -3.12 -6.74 -7.78
C LEU A 100 -2.61 -8.11 -8.24
N GLY A 101 -3.26 -9.21 -7.83
CA GLY A 101 -2.90 -10.58 -8.18
C GLY A 101 -1.99 -11.27 -7.17
N TYR A 102 -1.87 -10.71 -5.95
CA TYR A 102 -1.06 -11.29 -4.87
C TYR A 102 -1.95 -12.03 -3.86
N ARG A 103 -1.36 -13.01 -3.19
CA ARG A 103 -2.04 -13.80 -2.15
C ARG A 103 -1.64 -13.37 -0.75
N PHE A 104 -0.38 -13.03 -0.55
CA PHE A 104 0.20 -12.81 0.76
C PHE A 104 0.43 -11.32 1.01
N LEU A 105 0.01 -10.87 2.19
CA LEU A 105 0.23 -9.52 2.69
C LEU A 105 0.93 -9.59 4.04
N TRP A 106 2.01 -8.87 4.20
CA TRP A 106 2.65 -8.67 5.48
C TRP A 106 2.05 -7.42 6.16
N ILE A 107 1.57 -7.61 7.39
CA ILE A 107 0.96 -6.57 8.21
C ILE A 107 1.64 -6.63 9.57
N ASP A 108 2.44 -5.62 9.90
CA ASP A 108 3.25 -5.54 11.13
C ASP A 108 2.49 -5.97 12.41
N ARG A 109 1.29 -5.44 12.63
CA ARG A 109 0.46 -5.69 13.80
C ARG A 109 0.06 -7.16 13.97
N TYR A 110 -0.16 -7.87 12.86
CA TYR A 110 -0.66 -9.25 12.89
C TYR A 110 0.43 -10.29 12.61
N CYS A 111 1.40 -9.96 11.77
CA CYS A 111 2.46 -10.88 11.36
C CYS A 111 3.60 -10.95 12.38
N ILE A 112 3.74 -9.92 13.23
CA ILE A 112 4.69 -9.95 14.35
C ILE A 112 3.94 -10.41 15.60
N ASN A 113 4.50 -11.39 16.30
CA ASN A 113 3.98 -11.85 17.58
C ASN A 113 4.19 -10.78 18.68
N GLN A 114 3.16 -9.98 18.93
CA GLN A 114 3.21 -8.90 19.93
C GLN A 114 3.29 -9.40 21.38
N THR A 115 3.02 -10.69 21.63
CA THR A 115 3.05 -11.26 22.99
C THR A 115 4.42 -11.78 23.40
N ASN A 116 5.26 -12.12 22.42
CA ASN A 116 6.62 -12.61 22.63
C ASN A 116 7.64 -11.53 22.31
N LYS A 117 8.18 -10.86 23.33
CA LYS A 117 9.11 -9.73 23.17
C LYS A 117 10.39 -10.08 22.43
N GLU A 118 10.91 -11.31 22.58
CA GLU A 118 12.13 -11.75 21.89
C GLU A 118 11.87 -11.92 20.39
N GLU A 119 10.76 -12.55 20.04
CA GLU A 119 10.33 -12.72 18.64
C GLU A 119 9.97 -11.38 17.99
N GLN A 120 9.26 -10.52 18.73
CA GLN A 120 8.97 -9.15 18.30
C GLN A 120 10.26 -8.41 17.98
N LYS A 121 11.23 -8.40 18.90
CA LYS A 121 12.53 -7.74 18.69
C LYS A 121 13.28 -8.32 17.49
N ALA A 122 13.28 -9.64 17.32
CA ALA A 122 13.94 -10.29 16.19
C ALA A 122 13.30 -9.95 14.84
N GLN A 123 11.98 -9.77 14.78
CA GLN A 123 11.27 -9.32 13.58
C GLN A 123 11.49 -7.82 13.31
N LEU A 124 11.48 -6.98 14.35
CA LEU A 124 11.77 -5.55 14.23
C LEU A 124 13.18 -5.30 13.67
N GLN A 125 14.15 -6.14 14.04
CA GLN A 125 15.51 -6.10 13.49
C GLN A 125 15.63 -6.52 12.03
N GLN A 126 14.56 -7.09 11.44
CA GLN A 126 14.51 -7.53 10.05
C GLN A 126 13.48 -6.73 9.23
N MET A 127 12.88 -5.68 9.78
CA MET A 127 11.88 -4.88 9.06
C MET A 127 12.42 -4.30 7.77
N ASP A 128 13.68 -3.87 7.76
CA ASP A 128 14.38 -3.42 6.56
C ASP A 128 14.32 -4.48 5.45
N LEU A 129 14.68 -5.72 5.79
CA LEU A 129 14.65 -6.84 4.85
C LEU A 129 13.23 -7.19 4.43
N ILE A 130 12.24 -7.08 5.32
CA ILE A 130 10.83 -7.37 5.02
C ILE A 130 10.29 -6.38 3.99
N TYR A 131 10.54 -5.08 4.13
CA TYR A 131 10.10 -4.09 3.15
C TYR A 131 10.92 -4.16 1.85
N GLU A 132 12.22 -4.44 1.93
CA GLU A 132 13.09 -4.61 0.76
C GLU A 132 12.68 -5.80 -0.11
N ASN A 133 12.32 -6.93 0.51
CA ASN A 133 11.93 -8.16 -0.19
C ASN A 133 10.47 -8.18 -0.65
N ALA A 134 9.60 -7.30 -0.13
CA ALA A 134 8.25 -7.16 -0.64
C ALA A 134 8.29 -6.76 -2.13
N ASP A 135 7.37 -7.30 -2.94
CA ASP A 135 7.31 -6.93 -4.37
C ASP A 135 6.70 -5.53 -4.58
N LEU A 136 5.88 -5.09 -3.62
CA LEU A 136 5.30 -3.75 -3.52
C LEU A 136 4.88 -3.50 -2.07
N THR A 137 5.07 -2.26 -1.61
CA THR A 137 4.52 -1.78 -0.34
C THR A 137 3.31 -0.90 -0.60
N ILE A 138 2.16 -1.26 -0.04
CA ILE A 138 0.97 -0.43 0.00
C ILE A 138 1.13 0.54 1.15
N VAL A 139 1.08 1.84 0.86
CA VAL A 139 1.24 2.90 1.86
C VAL A 139 -0.08 3.62 2.06
N ALA A 140 -0.64 3.52 3.26
CA ALA A 140 -1.83 4.25 3.69
C ALA A 140 -1.42 5.63 4.23
N ALA A 141 -1.18 6.57 3.32
CA ALA A 141 -0.78 7.94 3.67
C ALA A 141 -1.99 8.87 3.93
N ALA A 142 -3.18 8.46 3.52
CA ALA A 142 -4.43 9.16 3.78
C ALA A 142 -5.00 8.87 5.18
N GLY A 143 -5.70 9.85 5.73
CA GLY A 143 -6.39 9.70 7.01
C GLY A 143 -5.51 9.88 8.24
N GLN A 144 -6.14 9.78 9.41
CA GLN A 144 -5.52 10.05 10.71
C GLN A 144 -5.36 8.79 11.57
N ASN A 145 -6.01 7.68 11.19
CA ASN A 145 -6.02 6.40 11.90
C ASN A 145 -6.35 5.24 10.94
N ASP A 146 -6.29 4.02 11.47
CA ASP A 146 -6.52 2.76 10.73
C ASP A 146 -7.98 2.51 10.31
N GLN A 147 -8.92 3.33 10.78
CA GLN A 147 -10.33 3.29 10.38
C GLN A 147 -10.62 4.13 9.14
N TYR A 148 -9.67 4.91 8.62
CA TYR A 148 -9.91 5.74 7.45
C TYR A 148 -10.04 4.93 6.15
N GLY A 149 -9.24 3.87 5.99
CA GLY A 149 -9.20 3.05 4.78
C GLY A 149 -8.23 3.57 3.70
N LEU A 150 -8.27 2.94 2.52
CA LEU A 150 -7.49 3.34 1.35
C LEU A 150 -8.41 4.00 0.30
N PRO A 151 -8.22 5.29 -0.01
CA PRO A 151 -9.11 5.99 -0.94
C PRO A 151 -9.22 5.33 -2.31
N GLY A 152 -10.45 5.08 -2.75
CA GLY A 152 -10.77 4.43 -4.03
C GLY A 152 -10.69 2.89 -4.03
N ILE A 153 -10.42 2.25 -2.88
CA ILE A 153 -10.42 0.77 -2.75
C ILE A 153 -11.71 0.26 -2.10
N GLY A 154 -12.27 1.04 -1.16
CA GLY A 154 -13.53 0.78 -0.46
C GLY A 154 -14.74 0.55 -1.38
N THR A 155 -15.85 0.07 -0.81
CA THR A 155 -17.09 -0.08 -1.56
C THR A 155 -17.77 1.28 -1.77
N ARG A 156 -18.68 1.39 -2.75
CA ARG A 156 -19.41 2.64 -3.04
C ARG A 156 -20.22 3.19 -1.87
N ALA A 157 -20.57 2.35 -0.90
CA ALA A 157 -21.28 2.72 0.32
C ALA A 157 -20.36 3.37 1.38
N ASP A 158 -19.03 3.21 1.25
CA ASP A 158 -18.06 3.72 2.18
C ASP A 158 -17.78 5.21 1.88
N THR A 159 -18.37 6.09 2.68
CA THR A 159 -18.30 7.55 2.48
C THR A 159 -16.99 8.17 2.97
N GLN A 160 -16.25 7.50 3.86
CA GLN A 160 -15.07 8.08 4.52
C GLN A 160 -13.79 8.05 3.67
N ALA A 161 -13.67 7.10 2.74
CA ALA A 161 -12.50 6.95 1.86
C ALA A 161 -12.77 7.42 0.41
N LYS A 162 -13.79 8.27 0.19
CA LYS A 162 -14.04 8.83 -1.15
C LYS A 162 -13.08 9.98 -1.43
N ARG A 163 -12.44 9.94 -2.60
CA ARG A 163 -11.58 11.05 -3.02
C ARG A 163 -12.45 12.26 -3.37
N PRO A 164 -12.03 13.49 -3.03
CA PRO A 164 -12.69 14.67 -3.57
C PRO A 164 -12.59 14.64 -5.11
N PRO A 165 -13.63 15.11 -5.83
CA PRO A 165 -13.60 15.14 -7.28
C PRO A 165 -12.45 16.05 -7.76
N GLN A 166 -11.64 15.54 -8.67
CA GLN A 166 -10.57 16.33 -9.29
C GLN A 166 -11.20 17.52 -10.04
N PRO A 167 -10.77 18.77 -9.75
CA PRO A 167 -11.23 19.94 -10.48
C PRO A 167 -10.95 19.79 -11.97
N ALA A 168 -11.97 20.03 -12.79
CA ALA A 168 -11.89 19.91 -14.23
C ALA A 168 -12.85 20.91 -14.90
N ALA A 169 -12.47 21.38 -16.09
CA ALA A 169 -13.29 22.24 -16.92
C ALA A 169 -13.30 21.72 -18.37
N THR A 170 -14.40 21.94 -19.09
CA THR A 170 -14.50 21.61 -20.51
C THR A 170 -14.64 22.89 -21.31
N ILE A 171 -13.75 23.12 -22.28
CA ILE A 171 -13.76 24.28 -23.16
C ILE A 171 -13.77 23.76 -24.59
N GLY A 172 -14.94 23.81 -25.25
CA GLY A 172 -15.13 23.20 -26.56
C GLY A 172 -14.87 21.68 -26.51
N ASN A 173 -13.90 21.20 -27.30
CA ASN A 173 -13.45 19.81 -27.32
C ASN A 173 -12.25 19.53 -26.38
N LEU A 174 -11.78 20.53 -25.63
CA LEU A 174 -10.67 20.38 -24.69
C LEU A 174 -11.18 20.10 -23.28
N GLN A 175 -10.61 19.08 -22.65
CA GLN A 175 -10.80 18.80 -21.22
C GLN A 175 -9.56 19.27 -20.45
N LEU A 176 -9.75 20.24 -19.57
CA LEU A 176 -8.73 20.71 -18.64
C LEU A 176 -8.95 20.01 -17.29
N VAL A 177 -7.88 19.46 -16.72
CA VAL A 177 -7.90 18.83 -15.40
C VAL A 177 -6.80 19.43 -14.53
N SER A 178 -7.08 19.62 -13.24
CA SER A 178 -6.06 20.05 -12.27
C SER A 178 -5.00 18.96 -12.12
N SER A 179 -3.71 19.31 -12.10
CA SER A 179 -2.62 18.35 -11.88
C SER A 179 -2.62 17.75 -10.46
N LEU A 180 -3.47 18.26 -9.56
CA LEU A 180 -3.45 17.98 -8.12
C LEU A 180 -2.08 18.34 -7.47
N PRO A 181 -1.99 18.39 -6.13
CA PRO A 181 -0.73 18.72 -5.46
C PRO A 181 0.38 17.71 -5.71
N ASP A 182 1.63 18.15 -5.59
CA ASP A 182 2.81 17.29 -5.68
C ASP A 182 2.89 16.29 -4.50
N ILE A 183 3.59 15.17 -4.70
CA ILE A 183 3.83 14.16 -3.67
C ILE A 183 4.54 14.76 -2.44
N GLU A 184 5.47 15.71 -2.63
CA GLU A 184 6.19 16.36 -1.53
C GLU A 184 5.25 17.10 -0.58
N LEU A 185 4.26 17.83 -1.13
CA LEU A 185 3.25 18.51 -0.34
C LEU A 185 2.40 17.50 0.44
N TYR A 186 1.92 16.46 -0.26
CA TYR A 186 1.12 15.40 0.36
C TYR A 186 1.86 14.66 1.48
N LEU A 187 3.14 14.37 1.28
CA LEU A 187 3.98 13.77 2.31
C LEU A 187 4.11 14.72 3.50
N SER A 188 4.40 16.00 3.29
CA SER A 188 4.56 16.98 4.38
C SER A 188 3.31 17.15 5.25
N GLU A 189 2.11 16.99 4.68
CA GLU A 189 0.83 17.12 5.38
C GLU A 189 0.34 15.79 5.99
N SER A 190 0.88 14.66 5.56
CA SER A 190 0.41 13.35 6.00
C SER A 190 0.86 13.04 7.43
N LYS A 191 -0.07 12.57 8.28
CA LYS A 191 0.32 12.04 9.59
C LYS A 191 1.27 10.84 9.46
N TRP A 192 1.12 10.08 8.38
CA TRP A 192 1.99 8.95 8.06
C TRP A 192 3.46 9.36 7.98
N SER A 193 3.83 10.52 7.39
CA SER A 193 5.24 10.95 7.29
C SER A 193 5.86 11.45 8.60
N THR A 194 5.03 11.87 9.56
CA THR A 194 5.53 12.41 10.84
C THR A 194 6.09 11.33 11.78
N ARG A 195 5.89 10.05 11.45
CA ARG A 195 6.45 8.92 12.22
C ARG A 195 7.78 8.51 11.58
N GLY A 196 8.85 8.50 12.39
CA GLY A 196 10.20 8.16 11.89
C GLY A 196 10.30 6.77 11.26
N TRP A 197 9.47 5.82 11.70
CA TRP A 197 9.49 4.44 11.21
C TRP A 197 8.87 4.28 9.82
N THR A 198 7.71 4.88 9.55
CA THR A 198 7.00 4.76 8.26
C THR A 198 7.78 5.35 7.09
N TYR A 199 8.54 6.43 7.32
CA TYR A 199 9.45 6.97 6.31
C TYR A 199 10.55 5.96 5.92
N GLN A 200 11.12 5.25 6.91
CA GLN A 200 12.09 4.18 6.64
C GLN A 200 11.47 3.03 5.86
N GLU A 201 10.23 2.64 6.19
CA GLU A 201 9.52 1.57 5.48
C GLU A 201 9.33 1.87 3.99
N ALA A 202 8.94 3.09 3.63
CA ALA A 202 8.82 3.49 2.24
C ALA A 202 10.19 3.65 1.56
N LEU A 203 11.19 4.18 2.26
CA LEU A 203 12.54 4.35 1.72
C LEU A 203 13.21 3.00 1.42
N LEU A 204 12.95 1.98 2.23
CA LEU A 204 13.52 0.63 2.09
C LEU A 204 12.74 -0.23 1.10
N SER A 205 11.52 0.17 0.75
CA SER A 205 10.69 -0.52 -0.23
C SER A 205 11.17 -0.22 -1.65
N ARG A 206 11.35 -1.27 -2.47
CA ARG A 206 11.70 -1.11 -3.90
C ARG A 206 10.61 -0.42 -4.70
N ARG A 207 9.36 -0.60 -4.28
CA ARG A 207 8.17 -0.01 -4.89
C ARG A 207 7.18 0.36 -3.81
N CYS A 208 6.60 1.55 -3.93
CA CYS A 208 5.51 1.99 -3.07
C CYS A 208 4.30 2.36 -3.92
N LEU A 209 3.12 1.90 -3.51
CA LEU A 209 1.84 2.40 -3.98
C LEU A 209 1.20 3.21 -2.85
N MET A 210 1.34 4.53 -2.94
CA MET A 210 1.00 5.49 -1.90
C MET A 210 -0.40 6.07 -2.10
N PHE A 211 -1.31 5.73 -1.20
CA PHE A 211 -2.68 6.21 -1.21
C PHE A 211 -2.80 7.48 -0.38
N PHE A 212 -2.98 8.62 -1.07
CA PHE A 212 -3.35 9.90 -0.46
C PHE A 212 -4.83 10.19 -0.65
N THR A 213 -5.32 11.25 0.00
CA THR A 213 -6.75 11.62 0.00
C THR A 213 -7.32 11.82 -1.41
N SER A 214 -6.56 12.45 -2.31
CA SER A 214 -7.07 12.81 -3.64
C SER A 214 -6.48 12.01 -4.80
N GLN A 215 -5.35 11.32 -4.60
CA GLN A 215 -4.68 10.57 -5.64
C GLN A 215 -3.75 9.48 -5.09
N VAL A 216 -3.25 8.65 -6.00
CA VAL A 216 -2.33 7.56 -5.68
C VAL A 216 -1.05 7.77 -6.46
N TYR A 217 0.08 7.68 -5.75
CA TYR A 217 1.41 7.71 -6.37
C TYR A 217 2.00 6.32 -6.42
N PHE A 218 2.72 6.04 -7.50
CA PHE A 218 3.60 4.89 -7.61
C PHE A 218 5.04 5.38 -7.64
N VAL A 219 5.84 4.94 -6.67
CA VAL A 219 7.24 5.31 -6.52
C VAL A 219 8.08 4.04 -6.64
N CYS A 220 9.10 4.05 -7.49
CA CYS A 220 10.01 2.93 -7.73
C CYS A 220 11.36 3.39 -8.25
#